data_AF-A0A830BB96-F1
#
_entry.id   AF-A0A830BB96-F1
#
_cell.length_a   1.000
_cell.length_b   1.000
_cell.length_c   1.000
_cell.angle_alpha   90.00
_cell.angle_beta   90.00
_cell.angle_gamma   90.00
#
_symmetry.space_group_name_H-M   'P 1'
#
loop_
_entity.id
_entity.type
_entity.pdbx_description
1 polymer ?
#
loop_
_entity_poly.entity_id
_entity_poly.type
_entity_poly.pdbx_seq_one_letter_code
_entity_poly.pdbx_strand_id
1 'polypeptide(L)'
;VSLSNLNSHPVIDLAIDGANEVYPNLNLVKSRNGSVLCEKMIESVSKKLVVIVDESKLINCVGDSKLAMHVKVIKFCWNHLLNRLVSVFAHVGCISKLRKIAKNAYVMDNGNYILDLYFQKDIGDLNETSDVILRFVRCC
;
A
#
# COMPACT_ATOMS: atom_id res chain seq x y z
N VAL A 1 -12.46 -27.68 -2.11
CA VAL A 1 -12.82 -26.27 -2.38
C VAL A 1 -12.61 -26.03 -3.86
N SER A 2 -13.59 -25.43 -4.55
CA SER A 2 -13.40 -25.03 -5.96
C SER A 2 -12.65 -23.71 -6.01
N LEU A 3 -11.62 -23.63 -6.86
CA LEU A 3 -10.82 -22.43 -7.07
C LEU A 3 -11.03 -21.93 -8.50
N SER A 4 -11.02 -20.61 -8.67
CA SER A 4 -11.18 -19.96 -9.96
C SER A 4 -10.34 -18.67 -9.99
N ASN A 5 -10.43 -17.90 -11.07
CA ASN A 5 -9.68 -16.67 -11.26
C ASN A 5 -10.59 -15.50 -11.63
N LEU A 6 -10.05 -14.29 -11.51
CA LEU A 6 -10.80 -13.06 -11.73
C LEU A 6 -11.18 -12.83 -13.21
N ASN A 7 -10.48 -13.45 -14.15
CA ASN A 7 -10.85 -13.38 -15.57
C ASN A 7 -12.14 -14.17 -15.85
N SER A 8 -12.35 -15.29 -15.14
CA SER A 8 -13.57 -16.10 -15.25
C SER A 8 -14.71 -15.59 -14.37
N HIS A 9 -14.40 -14.96 -13.23
CA HIS A 9 -15.37 -14.37 -12.31
C HIS A 9 -14.97 -12.92 -11.97
N PRO A 10 -15.37 -11.95 -12.80
CA PRO A 10 -14.95 -10.56 -12.66
C PRO A 10 -15.65 -9.81 -11.51
N VAL A 11 -16.67 -10.40 -10.90
CA VAL A 11 -17.40 -9.84 -9.76
C VAL A 11 -17.35 -10.81 -8.61
N ILE A 12 -16.96 -10.32 -7.44
CA ILE A 12 -16.88 -11.11 -6.21
C ILE A 12 -17.96 -10.61 -5.25
N ASP A 13 -18.70 -11.51 -4.61
CA ASP A 13 -19.74 -11.10 -3.65
C ASP A 13 -19.15 -10.62 -2.32
N LEU A 14 -18.11 -11.30 -1.85
CA LEU A 14 -17.46 -11.03 -0.57
C LEU A 14 -15.96 -11.33 -0.65
N ALA A 15 -15.13 -10.34 -0.31
CA ALA A 15 -13.74 -10.54 0.03
C ALA A 15 -13.55 -10.46 1.55
N ILE A 16 -12.75 -11.38 2.10
CA ILE A 16 -12.33 -11.38 3.50
C ILE A 16 -10.81 -11.33 3.51
N ASP A 17 -10.25 -10.34 4.18
CA ASP A 17 -8.80 -10.18 4.26
C ASP A 17 -8.38 -9.49 5.57
N GLY A 18 -7.08 -9.47 5.88
CA GLY A 18 -6.50 -8.73 6.99
C GLY A 18 -6.01 -7.34 6.57
N ALA A 19 -5.57 -6.57 7.56
CA ALA A 19 -4.85 -5.31 7.36
C ALA A 19 -3.72 -5.17 8.41
N ASN A 20 -2.69 -4.41 8.06
CA ASN A 20 -1.61 -4.08 8.99
C ASN A 20 -2.03 -2.93 9.92
N GLU A 21 -2.78 -1.97 9.38
CA GLU A 21 -3.33 -0.83 10.13
C GLU A 21 -4.71 -0.49 9.59
N VAL A 22 -5.59 -0.11 10.50
CA VAL A 22 -6.95 0.36 10.24
C VAL A 22 -7.11 1.70 10.92
N TYR A 23 -7.42 2.72 10.13
CA TYR A 23 -7.63 4.09 10.58
C TYR A 23 -9.12 4.42 10.70
N PRO A 24 -9.48 5.58 11.28
CA PRO A 24 -10.83 6.10 11.19
C PRO A 24 -11.35 6.09 9.74
N ASN A 25 -12.67 5.92 9.59
CA ASN A 25 -13.36 5.78 8.30
C ASN A 25 -13.01 4.49 7.52
N LEU A 26 -12.46 3.47 8.19
CA LEU A 26 -12.10 2.17 7.61
C LEU A 26 -11.05 2.26 6.51
N ASN A 27 -10.17 3.27 6.56
CA ASN A 27 -8.99 3.32 5.70
C ASN A 27 -7.96 2.29 6.16
N LEU A 28 -7.28 1.65 5.22
CA LEU A 28 -6.43 0.49 5.49
C LEU A 28 -5.02 0.68 4.96
N VAL A 29 -4.03 0.32 5.76
CA VAL A 29 -2.72 -0.08 5.25
C VAL A 29 -2.67 -1.60 5.23
N LYS A 30 -2.52 -2.14 4.02
CA LYS A 30 -2.56 -3.58 3.76
C LYS A 30 -1.22 -4.26 4.03
N SER A 31 -1.26 -5.57 3.88
CA SER A 31 -0.19 -6.51 4.16
C SER A 31 1.15 -6.15 3.50
N ARG A 32 2.23 -6.52 4.17
CA ARG A 32 3.60 -6.22 3.72
C ARG A 32 4.10 -7.18 2.65
N ASN A 33 3.44 -8.31 2.44
CA ASN A 33 3.92 -9.52 1.77
C ASN A 33 3.87 -9.51 0.24
N GLY A 34 3.78 -8.34 -0.41
CA GLY A 34 3.91 -8.24 -1.87
C GLY A 34 2.68 -8.72 -2.67
N SER A 35 1.66 -9.28 -2.03
CA SER A 35 0.36 -9.59 -2.62
C SER A 35 -0.56 -8.37 -2.73
N VAL A 36 -0.19 -7.22 -2.15
CA VAL A 36 -1.06 -6.04 -2.00
C VAL A 36 -1.77 -5.57 -3.28
N LEU A 37 -1.16 -5.72 -4.48
CA LEU A 37 -1.87 -5.39 -5.72
C LEU A 37 -2.98 -6.38 -6.04
N CYS A 38 -2.71 -7.68 -5.87
CA CYS A 38 -3.68 -8.72 -6.13
C CYS A 38 -4.84 -8.64 -5.14
N GLU A 39 -4.51 -8.43 -3.85
CA GLU A 39 -5.50 -8.14 -2.81
C GLU A 39 -6.38 -6.96 -3.23
N LYS A 40 -5.76 -5.81 -3.52
CA LYS A 40 -6.49 -4.60 -3.93
C LYS A 40 -7.35 -4.80 -5.19
N MET A 41 -6.89 -5.59 -6.17
CA MET A 41 -7.68 -5.92 -7.35
C MET A 41 -8.93 -6.72 -6.98
N ILE A 42 -8.78 -7.80 -6.20
CA ILE A 42 -9.90 -8.64 -5.75
C ILE A 42 -10.87 -7.82 -4.89
N GLU A 43 -10.35 -7.05 -3.94
CA GLU A 43 -11.14 -6.17 -3.08
C GLU A 43 -11.91 -5.12 -3.88
N SER A 44 -11.30 -4.52 -4.91
CA SER A 44 -11.92 -3.46 -5.73
C SER A 44 -13.11 -3.94 -6.57
N VAL A 45 -13.16 -5.24 -6.90
CA VAL A 45 -14.26 -5.86 -7.65
C VAL A 45 -15.21 -6.65 -6.75
N SER A 46 -15.01 -6.56 -5.43
CA SER A 46 -15.87 -7.19 -4.43
C SER A 46 -17.02 -6.27 -4.05
N LYS A 47 -18.25 -6.80 -4.02
CA LYS A 47 -19.43 -6.05 -3.54
C LYS A 47 -19.32 -5.69 -2.05
N LYS A 48 -18.63 -6.54 -1.29
CA LYS A 48 -18.38 -6.33 0.14
C LYS A 48 -16.97 -6.74 0.49
N LEU A 49 -16.29 -5.90 1.26
CA LEU A 49 -15.01 -6.21 1.89
C LEU A 49 -15.23 -6.34 3.40
N VAL A 50 -14.79 -7.44 3.99
CA VAL A 50 -14.75 -7.64 5.44
C VAL A 50 -13.28 -7.76 5.85
N VAL A 51 -12.85 -6.84 6.72
CA VAL A 51 -11.48 -6.83 7.24
C VAL A 51 -11.47 -7.42 8.65
N ILE A 52 -10.61 -8.40 8.88
CA ILE A 52 -10.43 -9.04 10.19
C ILE A 52 -9.07 -8.62 10.76
N VAL A 53 -9.10 -7.92 11.88
CA VAL A 53 -7.90 -7.47 12.61
C VAL A 53 -8.12 -7.56 14.11
N ASP A 54 -7.02 -7.65 14.85
CA ASP A 54 -7.02 -7.43 16.30
C ASP A 54 -6.94 -5.94 16.64
N GLU A 55 -7.26 -5.58 17.89
CA GLU A 55 -7.30 -4.19 18.35
C GLU A 55 -5.97 -3.45 18.23
N SER A 56 -4.81 -4.15 18.20
CA SER A 56 -3.50 -3.50 18.02
C SER A 56 -3.31 -2.90 16.63
N LYS A 57 -4.18 -3.25 15.68
CA LYS A 57 -4.18 -2.72 14.31
C LYS A 57 -5.02 -1.46 14.17
N LEU A 58 -5.79 -1.07 15.18
CA LEU A 58 -6.56 0.16 15.17
C LEU A 58 -5.66 1.35 15.51
N ILE A 59 -5.40 2.21 14.52
CA ILE A 59 -4.46 3.33 14.62
C ILE A 59 -5.22 4.64 14.40
N ASN A 60 -4.91 5.68 15.17
CA ASN A 60 -5.63 6.96 15.07
C ASN A 60 -5.26 7.73 13.81
N CYS A 61 -3.96 7.88 13.54
CA CYS A 61 -3.48 8.56 12.35
C CYS A 61 -2.21 7.93 11.79
N VAL A 62 -1.90 8.28 10.54
CA VAL A 62 -0.82 7.64 9.79
C VAL A 62 0.53 8.12 10.35
N GLY A 63 1.41 7.18 10.68
CA GLY A 63 2.70 7.47 11.30
C GLY A 63 2.77 7.18 12.80
N ASP A 64 1.63 7.02 13.49
CA ASP A 64 1.59 6.64 14.91
C ASP A 64 2.25 5.28 15.16
N SER A 65 1.99 4.32 14.28
CA SER A 65 2.57 2.97 14.34
C SER A 65 4.08 2.95 14.08
N LYS A 66 4.62 4.01 13.45
CA LYS A 66 5.97 4.09 12.87
C LYS A 66 6.30 2.96 11.88
N LEU A 67 5.30 2.20 11.44
CA LEU A 67 5.47 1.18 10.42
C LEU A 67 5.54 1.84 9.05
N ALA A 68 6.06 1.08 8.08
CA ALA A 68 6.18 1.56 6.72
C ALA A 68 4.86 1.46 5.96
N MET A 69 4.50 2.52 5.26
CA MET A 69 3.55 2.48 4.15
C MET A 69 4.27 2.01 2.88
N HIS A 70 3.66 1.08 2.14
CA HIS A 70 4.30 0.43 1.00
C HIS A 70 3.80 1.02 -0.31
N VAL A 71 4.71 1.61 -1.09
CA VAL A 71 4.43 2.06 -2.46
C VAL A 71 5.14 1.17 -3.44
N LYS A 72 4.36 0.46 -4.25
CA LYS A 72 4.89 -0.41 -5.29
C LYS A 72 5.21 0.39 -6.54
N VAL A 73 6.41 0.19 -7.08
CA VAL A 73 6.94 0.98 -8.19
C VAL A 73 7.57 0.08 -9.24
N ILE A 74 7.54 0.53 -10.49
CA ILE A 74 8.34 -0.11 -11.54
C ILE A 74 9.83 0.08 -11.28
N LYS A 75 10.65 -0.79 -11.86
CA LYS A 75 12.11 -0.73 -11.71
C LYS A 75 12.74 0.50 -12.39
N PHE A 76 12.11 1.01 -13.44
CA PHE A 76 12.61 2.17 -14.16
C PHE A 76 12.59 3.41 -13.27
N CYS A 77 13.74 4.09 -13.14
CA CYS A 77 13.90 5.33 -12.39
C CYS A 77 13.33 5.33 -10.96
N TRP A 78 13.27 4.17 -10.29
CA TRP A 78 12.71 4.05 -8.93
C TRP A 78 13.38 5.00 -7.92
N ASN A 79 14.70 5.21 -8.04
CA ASN A 79 15.46 6.08 -7.14
C ASN A 79 15.06 7.55 -7.30
N HIS A 80 14.72 7.97 -8.52
CA HIS A 80 14.21 9.31 -8.76
C HIS A 80 12.82 9.48 -8.16
N LEU A 81 11.93 8.49 -8.34
CA LEU A 81 10.61 8.49 -7.71
C LEU A 81 10.70 8.49 -6.18
N LEU A 82 11.62 7.73 -5.59
CA LEU A 82 11.91 7.75 -4.15
C LEU A 82 12.21 9.17 -3.68
N ASN A 83 13.16 9.85 -4.33
CA ASN A 83 13.53 11.22 -3.97
C ASN A 83 12.36 12.20 -4.10
N ARG A 84 11.53 12.04 -5.14
CA ARG A 84 10.33 12.86 -5.32
C ARG A 84 9.30 12.62 -4.22
N LEU A 85 9.05 11.37 -3.83
CA LEU A 85 8.14 11.05 -2.73
C LEU A 85 8.62 11.65 -1.41
N VAL A 86 9.92 11.50 -1.09
CA VAL A 86 10.53 12.13 0.09
C VAL A 86 10.36 13.65 0.05
N SER A 87 10.59 14.28 -1.10
CA SER A 87 10.44 15.74 -1.24
C SER A 87 9.00 16.21 -1.04
N VAL A 88 8.01 15.50 -1.59
CA VAL A 88 6.60 15.88 -1.47
C VAL A 88 6.10 15.73 -0.03
N PHE A 89 6.51 14.67 0.65
CA PHE A 89 6.16 14.41 2.04
C PHE A 89 7.20 14.93 3.04
N ALA A 90 8.06 15.88 2.65
CA ALA A 90 9.10 16.43 3.53
C ALA A 90 8.50 17.15 4.75
N HIS A 91 7.35 17.80 4.58
CA HIS A 91 6.64 18.53 5.64
C HIS A 91 6.19 17.64 6.81
N VAL A 92 6.05 16.33 6.58
CA VAL A 92 5.69 15.31 7.60
C VAL A 92 6.87 14.43 8.00
N GLY A 93 8.09 14.80 7.61
CA GLY A 93 9.31 14.08 7.96
C GLY A 93 9.42 12.71 7.32
N CYS A 94 8.92 12.55 6.09
CA CYS A 94 8.95 11.28 5.39
C CYS A 94 10.38 10.79 5.12
N ILE A 95 10.65 9.52 5.45
CA ILE A 95 11.85 8.80 5.07
C ILE A 95 11.43 7.65 4.18
N SER A 96 12.03 7.52 3.00
CA SER A 96 11.74 6.42 2.09
C SER A 96 12.95 5.51 1.89
N LYS A 97 12.73 4.20 1.85
CA LYS A 97 13.76 3.19 1.63
C LYS A 97 13.29 2.20 0.57
N LEU A 98 14.17 1.85 -0.37
CA LEU A 98 13.95 0.67 -1.20
C LEU A 98 13.95 -0.57 -0.30
N ARG A 99 12.89 -1.38 -0.39
CA ARG A 99 12.83 -2.63 0.34
C ARG A 99 13.95 -3.56 -0.12
N LYS A 100 14.63 -4.18 0.85
CA LYS A 100 15.68 -5.17 0.61
C LYS A 100 15.39 -6.47 1.35
N ILE A 101 15.78 -7.59 0.76
CA ILE A 101 15.94 -8.87 1.45
C ILE A 101 17.42 -9.19 1.45
N ALA A 102 17.99 -9.38 2.65
CA ALA A 102 19.42 -9.44 2.87
C ALA A 102 20.15 -8.20 2.27
N LYS A 103 20.92 -8.39 1.20
CA LYS A 103 21.69 -7.31 0.53
C LYS A 103 21.07 -6.82 -0.78
N ASN A 104 20.06 -7.52 -1.29
CA ASN A 104 19.49 -7.26 -2.62
C ASN A 104 18.14 -6.55 -2.52
N ALA A 105 17.82 -5.75 -3.54
CA ALA A 105 16.49 -5.17 -3.69
C ALA A 105 15.43 -6.28 -3.73
N TYR A 106 14.37 -6.13 -2.95
CA TYR A 106 13.24 -7.05 -2.99
C TYR A 106 12.48 -6.87 -4.30
N VAL A 107 12.44 -7.93 -5.10
CA VAL A 107 11.67 -7.99 -6.34
C VAL A 107 10.42 -8.80 -6.06
N MET A 108 9.27 -8.20 -6.33
CA MET A 108 8.00 -8.88 -6.24
C MET A 108 7.80 -9.85 -7.41
N ASP A 109 6.90 -10.82 -7.26
CA ASP A 109 6.61 -11.82 -8.30
C ASP A 109 6.24 -11.18 -9.66
N ASN A 110 5.60 -10.02 -9.64
CA ASN A 110 5.25 -9.27 -10.85
C ASN A 110 6.34 -8.30 -11.32
N GLY A 111 7.59 -8.47 -10.87
CA GLY A 111 8.77 -7.76 -11.34
C GLY A 111 8.96 -6.32 -10.80
N ASN A 112 8.09 -5.85 -9.91
CA ASN A 112 8.16 -4.49 -9.34
C ASN A 112 9.04 -4.42 -8.07
N TYR A 113 9.40 -3.20 -7.69
CA TYR A 113 10.01 -2.87 -6.41
C TYR A 113 8.99 -2.34 -5.41
N ILE A 114 9.36 -2.34 -4.13
CA ILE A 114 8.62 -1.71 -3.05
C ILE A 114 9.47 -0.61 -2.43
N LEU A 115 8.90 0.58 -2.34
CA LEU A 115 9.41 1.68 -1.53
C LEU A 115 8.66 1.69 -0.20
N ASP A 116 9.40 1.62 0.89
CA ASP A 116 8.90 1.70 2.26
C ASP A 116 8.99 3.15 2.71
N LEU A 117 7.84 3.81 2.91
CA LEU A 117 7.73 5.18 3.41
C LEU A 117 7.42 5.15 4.90
N TYR A 118 8.20 5.90 5.67
CA TYR A 118 8.03 6.08 7.11
C TYR A 118 7.72 7.54 7.37
N PHE A 119 6.68 7.82 8.14
CA PHE A 119 6.24 9.18 8.47
C PHE A 119 6.48 9.47 9.95
N GLN A 120 6.95 10.68 10.27
CA GLN A 120 7.18 11.11 11.65
C GLN A 120 6.00 11.85 12.25
N LYS A 121 5.16 12.43 11.38
CA LYS A 121 3.95 13.17 11.72
C LYS A 121 2.80 12.64 10.89
N ASP A 122 1.58 12.93 11.35
CA ASP A 122 0.38 12.66 10.60
C ASP A 122 0.44 13.28 9.20
N ILE A 123 0.08 12.49 8.19
CA ILE A 123 0.04 12.91 6.79
C ILE A 123 -1.28 13.61 6.44
N GLY A 124 -2.28 13.54 7.32
CA GLY A 124 -3.60 14.10 7.09
C GLY A 124 -4.45 13.20 6.21
N ASP A 125 -5.03 13.76 5.14
CA ASP A 125 -6.00 13.05 4.31
C ASP A 125 -5.34 11.93 3.48
N LEU A 126 -5.79 10.70 3.72
CA LEU A 126 -5.32 9.50 3.03
C LEU A 126 -5.73 9.43 1.55
N ASN A 127 -6.86 10.02 1.18
CA ASN A 127 -7.29 10.12 -0.22
C ASN A 127 -6.39 11.10 -0.98
N GLU A 128 -6.11 12.27 -0.41
CA GLU A 128 -5.17 13.23 -1.02
C GLU A 128 -3.77 12.64 -1.17
N THR A 129 -3.30 11.94 -0.14
CA THR A 129 -2.02 11.24 -0.18
C THR A 129 -1.98 10.17 -1.27
N SER A 130 -3.04 9.35 -1.37
CA SER A 130 -3.20 8.34 -2.43
C SER A 130 -3.13 8.99 -3.81
N ASP A 131 -3.87 10.08 -4.03
CA ASP A 131 -3.89 10.82 -5.29
C ASP A 131 -2.52 11.39 -5.64
N VAL A 132 -1.81 11.97 -4.68
CA VAL A 132 -0.46 12.50 -4.87
C VAL A 132 0.51 11.38 -5.29
N ILE A 133 0.44 10.21 -4.66
CA ILE A 133 1.28 9.06 -5.02
C ILE A 133 0.93 8.56 -6.42
N LEU A 134 -0.36 8.45 -6.76
CA LEU A 134 -0.81 7.96 -8.07
C LEU A 134 -0.52 8.95 -9.20
N ARG A 135 -0.43 10.26 -8.93
CA ARG A 135 -0.07 11.29 -9.93
C ARG A 135 1.31 11.08 -10.55
N PHE A 136 2.24 10.42 -9.86
CA PHE A 136 3.56 10.12 -10.45
C PHE A 136 3.53 9.10 -11.59
N VAL A 137 2.47 8.29 -11.66
CA VAL A 137 2.29 7.24 -12.67
C VAL A 137 1.07 7.47 -13.56
N ARG A 138 0.40 8.61 -13.40
CA ARG A 138 -0.76 9.00 -14.21
C ARG A 138 -0.27 9.55 -15.55
N CYS A 139 -0.39 8.76 -16.60
CA CYS A 139 -0.43 9.27 -17.97
C CYS A 139 -1.86 9.78 -18.25
N CYS A 140 -1.97 10.89 -18.98
CA CYS A 140 -3.19 11.69 -19.20
C CYS A 140 -4.44 10.86 -19.52
#